data_AF-A0A0F9NXR5-F1
#
_entry.id   AF-A0A0F9NXR5-F1
#
_cell.length_a   1.000
_cell.length_b   1.000
_cell.length_c   1.000
_cell.angle_alpha   90.00
_cell.angle_beta   90.00
_cell.angle_gamma   90.00
#
_symmetry.space_group_name_H-M   'P 1'
#
loop_
_entity.id
_entity.type
_entity.pdbx_description
1 polymer ?
#
loop_
_entity_poly.entity_id
_entity_poly.type
_entity_poly.pdbx_seq_one_letter_code
_entity_poly.pdbx_strand_id
1 'polypeptide(L)' 'MLTKKQIEKYADVMVWAVMEERRGKFSKGDIVRVKFDLPAISLAEEIQVRVLDKDMHPDMC' A
#
# COMPACT_ATOMS: atom_id res chain seq x y z
N MET A 1 -2.90 -2.92 19.90
CA MET A 1 -3.44 -2.78 18.53
C MET A 1 -3.41 -1.32 18.14
N LEU A 2 -3.06 -1.03 16.89
CA LEU A 2 -3.19 0.32 16.35
C LEU A 2 -4.68 0.63 16.14
N THR A 3 -5.04 1.89 16.33
CA THR A 3 -6.38 2.37 15.98
C THR A 3 -6.53 2.44 14.45
N LYS A 4 -7.76 2.38 13.94
CA LYS A 4 -8.06 2.54 12.50
C LYS A 4 -7.37 3.77 11.90
N LYS A 5 -7.48 4.91 12.58
CA LYS A 5 -6.86 6.19 12.18
C LYS A 5 -5.32 6.13 12.13
N GLN A 6 -4.69 5.34 12.99
CA GLN A 6 -3.24 5.13 12.95
C GLN A 6 -2.86 4.24 11.76
N ILE A 7 -3.63 3.18 11.50
CA ILE A 7 -3.41 2.29 10.35
C ILE A 7 -3.54 3.06 9.04
N GLU A 8 -4.62 3.83 8.86
CA GLU A 8 -4.87 4.66 7.67
C GLU A 8 -3.70 5.61 7.41
N LYS A 9 -3.31 6.40 8.43
CA LYS A 9 -2.17 7.33 8.30
C LYS A 9 -0.85 6.61 8.01
N TYR A 10 -0.66 5.43 8.59
CA TYR A 10 0.56 4.67 8.37
C TYR A 10 0.62 4.12 6.94
N ALA A 11 -0.51 3.66 6.40
CA ALA A 11 -0.63 3.24 5.01
C ALA A 11 -0.41 4.42 4.04
N ASP A 12 -0.92 5.63 4.35
CA ASP A 12 -0.66 6.84 3.55
C ASP A 12 0.83 7.11 3.39
N VAL A 13 1.56 7.08 4.51
CA VAL A 13 3.00 7.37 4.54
C VAL A 13 3.79 6.28 3.81
N MET A 14 3.46 5.01 3.99
CA MET A 14 4.17 3.92 3.31
C MET A 14 3.99 3.98 1.79
N VAL A 15 2.76 4.16 1.31
CA VAL A 15 2.52 4.26 -0.13
C VAL A 15 3.20 5.51 -0.69
N TRP A 16 3.15 6.64 0.01
CA TRP A 16 3.89 7.84 -0.41
C TRP A 16 5.40 7.60 -0.50
N ALA A 17 6.01 7.01 0.53
CA ALA A 17 7.46 6.76 0.57
C ALA A 17 7.94 5.87 -0.58
N VAL A 18 7.20 4.79 -0.87
CA VAL A 18 7.51 3.89 -2.00
C VAL A 18 7.40 4.60 -3.35
N MET A 19 6.42 5.49 -3.51
CA MET A 19 6.25 6.27 -4.73
C MET A 19 7.37 7.29 -4.92
N GLU A 20 7.87 7.89 -3.84
CA GLU A 20 8.91 8.92 -3.86
C GLU A 20 10.33 8.33 -4.06
N GLU A 21 10.62 7.18 -3.45
CA GLU A 21 11.96 6.58 -3.48
C GLU A 21 12.31 5.99 -4.87
N ARG A 22 11.31 5.57 -5.64
CA ARG A 22 11.55 4.78 -6.85
C ARG A 22 12.16 5.63 -7.97
N ARG A 23 13.36 5.23 -8.45
CA ARG A 23 14.06 5.83 -9.63
C ARG A 23 13.39 5.51 -10.99
N GLY A 24 12.07 5.51 -11.02
CA GLY A 24 11.22 5.23 -12.18
C GLY A 24 9.76 5.49 -11.83
N LYS A 25 8.95 5.93 -12.79
CA LYS A 25 7.55 6.27 -12.54
C LYS A 25 6.71 5.00 -12.43
N PHE A 26 5.89 4.92 -11.38
CA PHE A 26 4.75 4.01 -11.38
C PHE A 26 3.81 4.41 -12.51
N SER A 27 3.41 3.42 -13.31
CA SER A 27 2.49 3.56 -14.42
C SER A 27 1.14 2.93 -14.07
N LYS A 28 0.08 3.39 -14.73
CA LYS A 28 -1.24 2.76 -14.61
C LYS A 28 -1.14 1.28 -15.03
N GLY A 29 -1.72 0.39 -14.24
CA GLY A 29 -1.69 -1.05 -14.44
C GLY A 29 -0.44 -1.75 -13.92
N ASP A 30 0.51 -1.03 -13.31
CA ASP A 30 1.67 -1.66 -12.65
C ASP A 30 1.21 -2.57 -11.51
N ILE A 31 1.90 -3.71 -11.37
CA ILE A 31 1.64 -4.66 -10.29
C ILE A 31 2.49 -4.29 -9.07
N VAL A 32 1.83 -4.12 -7.92
CA VAL A 32 2.45 -3.82 -6.63
C VAL A 32 2.27 -5.01 -5.71
N ARG A 33 3.37 -5.71 -5.41
CA ARG A 33 3.34 -6.84 -4.48
C ARG A 33 3.43 -6.36 -3.04
N VAL A 34 2.41 -6.69 -2.23
CA VAL A 34 2.35 -6.35 -0.81
C VAL A 34 2.60 -7.62 -0.01
N LYS A 35 3.77 -7.71 0.62
CA LYS A 35 4.12 -8.81 1.52
C LYS A 35 3.77 -8.42 2.95
N PHE A 36 3.03 -9.28 3.64
CA PHE A 36 2.61 -9.05 5.01
C PHE A 36 2.40 -10.39 5.72
N ASP A 37 2.54 -10.38 7.04
CA ASP A 37 2.14 -11.51 7.88
C ASP A 37 0.65 -11.37 8.26
N LEU A 38 -0.01 -12.49 8.57
CA LEU A 38 -1.45 -12.53 8.89
C LEU A 38 -1.90 -11.47 9.94
N PRO A 39 -1.13 -11.17 11.01
CA PRO A 39 -1.52 -10.14 11.99
C PRO A 39 -1.62 -8.72 11.40
N ALA A 40 -1.02 -8.45 10.24
CA ALA A 40 -1.00 -7.16 9.58
C ALA A 40 -2.07 -7.02 8.48
N ILE A 41 -3.03 -7.94 8.39
CA ILE A 41 -4.06 -7.94 7.33
C ILE A 41 -4.79 -6.60 7.20
N SER A 42 -5.19 -5.99 8.32
CA SER A 42 -5.90 -4.70 8.30
C SER A 42 -5.07 -3.55 7.72
N LEU A 43 -3.75 -3.60 7.86
CA LEU A 43 -2.85 -2.62 7.25
C LEU A 43 -2.64 -2.90 5.77
N ALA A 44 -2.55 -4.19 5.41
CA ALA A 44 -2.42 -4.62 4.03
C ALA A 44 -3.67 -4.22 3.21
N GLU A 45 -4.87 -4.38 3.77
CA GLU A 45 -6.13 -3.90 3.16
C GLU A 45 -6.12 -2.39 2.91
N GLU A 46 -5.64 -1.59 3.88
CA GLU A 46 -5.53 -0.13 3.71
C GLU A 46 -4.50 0.28 2.64
N ILE A 47 -3.41 -0.48 2.50
CA ILE A 47 -2.46 -0.30 1.40
C ILE A 47 -3.12 -0.67 0.06
N GLN A 48 -3.90 -1.75 0.02
CA GLN A 48 -4.60 -2.20 -1.18
C GLN A 48 -5.52 -1.11 -1.75
N VAL A 49 -6.29 -0.43 -0.88
CA VAL A 49 -7.16 0.70 -1.28
C VAL A 49 -6.34 1.80 -1.96
N ARG A 50 -5.23 2.21 -1.36
CA ARG A 50 -4.37 3.30 -1.87
C ARG A 50 -3.65 2.96 -3.17
N VAL A 51 -3.31 1.69 -3.37
CA VAL A 51 -2.73 1.20 -4.63
C VAL A 51 -3.78 1.24 -5.73
N LEU A 52 -5.01 0.80 -5.45
CA LEU A 52 -6.13 0.86 -6.39
C LEU A 52 -6.51 2.32 -6.75
N ASP A 53 -6.53 3.22 -5.77
CA ASP A 53 -6.80 4.66 -5.99
C ASP A 53 -5.79 5.33 -6.93
N LYS A 54 -4.62 4.71 -7.13
CA LYS A 54 -3.56 5.16 -8.04
C LYS A 54 -3.58 4.43 -9.39
N ASP A 55 -4.66 3.73 -9.72
CA ASP A 55 -4.81 2.90 -10.93
C ASP A 55 -3.74 1.80 -11.06
N MET A 56 -3.26 1.26 -9.94
CA MET A 56 -2.30 0.15 -9.90
C MET A 56 -2.96 -1.14 -9.39
N HIS A 57 -2.35 -2.28 -9.66
CA HIS A 57 -2.89 -3.59 -9.31
C HIS A 57 -2.14 -4.18 -8.09
N PRO A 58 -2.78 -4.32 -6.93
CA PRO A 58 -2.17 -4.95 -5.77
C PRO A 58 -2.17 -6.48 -5.89
N ASP A 59 -1.02 -7.11 -5.60
CA ASP A 59 -0.87 -8.56 -5.48
C ASP A 59 -0.52 -8.91 -4.02
N MET A 60 -1.45 -9.59 -3.35
CA MET A 60 -1.44 -9.89 -1.91
C MET A 60 -1.01 -11.35 -1.70
N CYS A 61 0.24 -11.65 -2.04
CA CYS A 61 0.84 -12.99 -2.00
C CYS A 61 2.11 -13.07 -1.14
#